data_AF-A0A8J8CLR7-F1
#
_entry.id   AF-A0A8J8CLR7-F1
#
_cell.length_a   1.000
_cell.length_b   1.000
_cell.length_c   1.000
_cell.angle_alpha   90.00
_cell.angle_beta   90.00
_cell.angle_gamma   90.00
#
_symmetry.space_group_name_H-M   'P 1'
#
loop_
_entity.id
_entity.type
_entity.pdbx_description
1 polymer ?
#
loop_
_entity_poly.entity_id
_entity_poly.type
_entity_poly.pdbx_seq_one_letter_code
_entity_poly.pdbx_strand_id
1 'polypeptide(L)'
;MAENDEEKRKQFYERTMGQLDEMLNAIKKNPDDQMELLRYAKGLVNTITIFGMSGDPEGIALVIIRFRALVEEHGHIDAIQNQFATALANSMSYLMKKQKFEQMYARLEELRIFARAYPMNMTCQRQLAGGLVNSIINFGQRGMMEPVKQLIRELLILSNAHKENMEIQLALAKGLVNSMGYLSKNYDYDSAIPLLDELMALTEDYPNDEDFILQRANGIVTAMSAFSKDEEYIDVVDELNEELSQMAKMYPNHEGVQLRAKTKSLGRD
;
A
#
# COMPACT_ATOMS: atom_id res chain seq x y z
N MET A 1 -36.73 15.95 -7.32
CA MET A 1 -35.63 15.47 -6.44
C MET A 1 -34.33 15.30 -7.24
N ALA A 2 -34.31 14.55 -8.36
CA ALA A 2 -33.11 14.37 -9.19
C ALA A 2 -32.46 15.66 -9.73
N GLU A 3 -33.27 16.63 -10.15
CA GLU A 3 -32.79 17.92 -10.70
C GLU A 3 -32.04 18.77 -9.63
N ASN A 4 -32.46 18.68 -8.37
CA ASN A 4 -31.80 19.35 -7.24
C ASN A 4 -30.47 18.65 -6.86
N ASP A 5 -30.38 17.34 -7.02
CA ASP A 5 -29.16 16.58 -6.74
C ASP A 5 -28.09 16.76 -7.83
N GLU A 6 -28.51 16.93 -9.09
CA GLU A 6 -27.61 17.26 -10.19
C GLU A 6 -27.04 18.68 -10.06
N GLU A 7 -27.89 19.65 -9.70
CA GLU A 7 -27.45 21.02 -9.48
C GLU A 7 -26.51 21.16 -8.28
N LYS A 8 -26.78 20.44 -7.18
CA LYS A 8 -25.86 20.36 -6.04
C LYS A 8 -24.51 19.75 -6.40
N ARG A 9 -24.50 18.69 -7.22
CA ARG A 9 -23.25 18.09 -7.72
C ARG A 9 -22.47 19.12 -8.55
N LYS A 10 -23.14 19.81 -9.47
CA LYS A 10 -22.52 20.85 -10.29
C LYS A 10 -21.91 21.98 -9.44
N GLN A 11 -22.65 22.51 -8.48
CA GLN A 11 -22.15 23.54 -7.55
C GLN A 11 -20.96 23.05 -6.72
N PHE A 12 -20.97 21.79 -6.28
CA PHE A 12 -19.86 21.17 -5.58
C PHE A 12 -18.60 21.09 -6.45
N TYR A 13 -18.73 20.67 -7.72
CA TYR A 13 -17.62 20.67 -8.68
C TYR A 13 -17.08 22.07 -8.94
N GLU A 14 -17.97 23.02 -9.24
CA GLU A 14 -17.59 24.41 -9.50
C GLU A 14 -16.83 25.02 -8.34
N ARG A 15 -17.31 24.81 -7.10
CA ARG A 15 -16.62 25.29 -5.91
C ARG A 15 -15.24 24.63 -5.74
N THR A 16 -15.17 23.31 -5.87
CA THR A 16 -13.95 22.55 -5.59
C THR A 16 -12.87 22.84 -6.65
N MET A 17 -13.25 22.87 -7.93
CA MET A 17 -12.33 23.19 -9.03
C MET A 17 -12.01 24.69 -9.10
N GLY A 18 -12.97 25.56 -8.76
CA GLY A 18 -12.75 27.01 -8.70
C GLY A 18 -11.67 27.40 -7.70
N GLN A 19 -11.60 26.74 -6.54
CA GLN A 19 -10.51 26.94 -5.58
C GLN A 19 -9.13 26.58 -6.16
N LEU A 20 -9.06 25.52 -6.97
CA LEU A 20 -7.81 25.16 -7.67
C LEU A 20 -7.47 26.18 -8.76
N ASP A 21 -8.47 26.73 -9.46
CA ASP A 21 -8.27 27.74 -10.49
C ASP A 21 -7.74 29.06 -9.89
N GLU A 22 -8.22 29.45 -8.71
CA GLU A 22 -7.70 30.60 -7.96
C GLU A 22 -6.22 30.43 -7.58
N MET A 23 -5.85 29.25 -7.04
CA MET A 23 -4.47 28.92 -6.72
C MET A 23 -3.58 28.90 -7.98
N LEU A 24 -4.07 28.31 -9.08
CA LEU A 24 -3.33 28.30 -10.35
C LEU A 24 -3.13 29.72 -10.90
N ASN A 25 -4.12 30.60 -10.75
CA ASN A 25 -3.98 32.00 -11.15
C ASN A 25 -2.98 32.77 -10.27
N ALA A 26 -2.83 32.41 -9.00
CA ALA A 26 -1.79 32.95 -8.14
C ALA A 26 -0.39 32.52 -8.63
N ILE A 27 -0.19 31.24 -8.95
CA ILE A 27 1.05 30.74 -9.56
C ILE A 27 1.35 31.47 -10.87
N LYS A 28 0.37 31.65 -11.75
CA LYS A 28 0.60 32.37 -13.02
C LYS A 28 1.07 33.81 -12.84
N LYS A 29 0.68 34.47 -11.75
CA LYS A 29 1.13 35.83 -11.42
C LYS A 29 2.55 35.85 -10.85
N ASN A 30 2.95 34.78 -10.17
CA ASN A 30 4.29 34.62 -9.59
C ASN A 30 4.80 33.17 -9.74
N PRO A 31 5.27 32.77 -10.95
CA PRO A 31 5.54 31.36 -11.26
C PRO A 31 6.65 30.73 -10.43
N ASP A 32 7.58 31.55 -9.92
CA ASP A 32 8.72 31.08 -9.13
C ASP A 32 8.43 31.06 -7.61
N ASP A 33 7.21 31.42 -7.20
CA ASP A 33 6.81 31.39 -5.80
C ASP A 33 6.57 29.96 -5.32
N GLN A 34 7.61 29.39 -4.70
CA GLN A 34 7.54 28.05 -4.13
C GLN A 34 6.40 27.89 -3.14
N MET A 35 6.00 28.93 -2.40
CA MET A 35 4.90 28.82 -1.45
C MET A 35 3.56 28.62 -2.17
N GLU A 36 3.32 29.35 -3.25
CA GLU A 36 2.10 29.19 -4.06
C GLU A 36 2.09 27.85 -4.82
N LEU A 37 3.24 27.41 -5.33
CA LEU A 37 3.39 26.07 -5.94
C LEU A 37 3.03 24.96 -4.96
N LEU A 38 3.55 25.02 -3.72
CA LEU A 38 3.27 24.04 -2.69
C LEU A 38 1.83 24.10 -2.19
N ARG A 39 1.26 25.31 -2.09
CA ARG A 39 -0.16 25.49 -1.77
C ARG A 39 -1.05 24.83 -2.82
N TYR A 40 -0.75 25.01 -4.09
CA TYR A 40 -1.49 24.38 -5.18
C TYR A 40 -1.32 22.87 -5.19
N ALA A 41 -0.09 22.35 -5.05
CA ALA A 41 0.18 20.92 -4.94
C ALA A 41 -0.65 20.27 -3.81
N LYS A 42 -0.68 20.90 -2.64
CA LYS A 42 -1.52 20.45 -1.51
C LYS A 42 -3.00 20.56 -1.81
N GLY A 43 -3.43 21.62 -2.50
CA GLY A 43 -4.79 21.78 -3.00
C GLY A 43 -5.20 20.61 -3.90
N LEU A 44 -4.35 20.21 -4.85
CA LEU A 44 -4.58 19.08 -5.74
C LEU A 44 -4.74 17.76 -4.97
N VAL A 45 -3.87 17.48 -3.99
CA VAL A 45 -4.02 16.29 -3.12
C VAL A 45 -5.35 16.29 -2.38
N ASN A 46 -5.70 17.41 -1.75
CA ASN A 46 -6.96 17.53 -1.01
C ASN A 46 -8.17 17.34 -1.92
N THR A 47 -8.13 17.87 -3.14
CA THR A 47 -9.22 17.71 -4.11
C THR A 47 -9.35 16.25 -4.57
N ILE A 48 -8.25 15.51 -4.74
CA ILE A 48 -8.30 14.05 -4.98
C ILE A 48 -8.99 13.33 -3.82
N THR A 49 -8.68 13.70 -2.58
CA THR A 49 -9.34 13.15 -1.39
C THR A 49 -10.84 13.46 -1.40
N ILE A 50 -11.23 14.69 -1.72
CA ILE A 50 -12.62 15.14 -1.82
C ILE A 50 -13.38 14.31 -2.87
N PHE A 51 -12.86 14.21 -4.09
CA PHE A 51 -13.49 13.41 -5.16
C PHE A 51 -13.48 11.90 -4.84
N GLY A 52 -12.44 11.42 -4.18
CA GLY A 52 -12.38 10.05 -3.67
C GLY A 52 -13.47 9.74 -2.66
N MET A 53 -13.74 10.65 -1.73
CA MET A 53 -14.81 10.53 -0.75
C MET A 53 -16.20 10.65 -1.38
N SER A 54 -16.38 11.52 -2.38
CA SER A 54 -17.64 11.61 -3.14
C SER A 54 -17.83 10.46 -4.12
N GLY A 55 -16.77 9.67 -4.35
CA GLY A 55 -16.82 8.50 -5.21
C GLY A 55 -16.78 8.82 -6.70
N ASP A 56 -16.04 9.86 -7.06
CA ASP A 56 -15.94 10.41 -8.41
C ASP A 56 -14.54 10.15 -9.00
N PRO A 57 -14.36 9.04 -9.75
CA PRO A 57 -13.09 8.73 -10.38
C PRO A 57 -12.74 9.68 -11.54
N GLU A 58 -13.73 10.25 -12.22
CA GLU A 58 -13.52 11.21 -13.31
C GLU A 58 -12.92 12.53 -12.79
N GLY A 59 -13.42 13.06 -11.67
CA GLY A 59 -12.82 14.23 -11.01
C GLY A 59 -11.40 13.97 -10.52
N ILE A 60 -11.12 12.79 -9.96
CA ILE A 60 -9.74 12.39 -9.61
C ILE A 60 -8.85 12.42 -10.86
N ALA A 61 -9.32 11.88 -11.99
CA ALA A 61 -8.54 11.86 -13.23
C ALA A 61 -8.21 13.27 -13.73
N LEU A 62 -9.18 14.20 -13.67
CA LEU A 62 -8.96 15.61 -14.04
C LEU A 62 -7.92 16.30 -13.15
N VAL A 63 -7.95 16.04 -11.85
CA VAL A 63 -6.99 16.64 -10.91
C VAL A 63 -5.59 16.06 -11.09
N ILE A 64 -5.49 14.76 -11.39
CA ILE A 64 -4.20 14.13 -11.72
C ILE A 64 -3.59 14.75 -12.99
N ILE A 65 -4.39 15.06 -14.01
CA ILE A 65 -3.89 15.77 -15.21
C ILE A 65 -3.28 17.13 -14.85
N ARG A 66 -3.96 17.90 -13.98
CA ARG A 66 -3.43 19.19 -13.49
C ARG A 66 -2.14 19.01 -12.69
N PHE A 67 -2.06 17.96 -11.88
CA PHE A 67 -0.85 17.66 -11.12
C PHE A 67 0.32 17.26 -12.01
N ARG A 68 0.09 16.50 -13.08
CA ARG A 68 1.15 16.19 -14.05
C ARG A 68 1.76 17.45 -14.65
N ALA A 69 0.93 18.42 -15.07
CA ALA A 69 1.44 19.69 -15.59
C ALA A 69 2.33 20.42 -14.55
N LEU A 70 1.92 20.43 -13.27
CA LEU A 70 2.74 21.00 -12.20
C LEU A 70 4.08 20.27 -12.03
N VAL A 71 4.09 18.94 -12.15
CA VAL A 71 5.30 18.12 -12.05
C VAL A 71 6.21 18.25 -13.28
N GLU A 72 5.64 18.43 -14.47
CA GLU A 72 6.41 18.68 -15.69
C GLU A 72 7.23 19.97 -15.58
N GLU A 73 6.64 21.03 -15.01
CA GLU A 73 7.30 22.33 -14.85
C GLU A 73 8.17 22.40 -13.59
N HIS A 74 7.69 21.84 -12.47
CA HIS A 74 8.30 22.04 -11.14
C HIS A 74 8.68 20.73 -10.43
N GLY A 75 8.82 19.63 -11.17
CA GLY A 75 9.18 18.32 -10.64
C GLY A 75 10.56 18.24 -10.01
N HIS A 76 11.42 19.25 -10.19
CA HIS A 76 12.70 19.37 -9.48
C HIS A 76 12.54 19.71 -7.99
N ILE A 77 11.35 20.12 -7.54
CA ILE A 77 11.06 20.44 -6.14
C ILE A 77 10.59 19.17 -5.42
N ASP A 78 11.39 18.67 -4.48
CA ASP A 78 11.09 17.43 -3.72
C ASP A 78 9.72 17.45 -3.05
N ALA A 79 9.30 18.59 -2.50
CA ALA A 79 7.99 18.70 -1.87
C ALA A 79 6.84 18.56 -2.88
N ILE A 80 7.01 18.95 -4.16
CA ILE A 80 6.02 18.70 -5.22
C ILE A 80 6.03 17.21 -5.59
N GLN A 81 7.21 16.59 -5.73
CA GLN A 81 7.34 15.15 -5.97
C GLN A 81 6.63 14.33 -4.89
N ASN A 82 6.84 14.69 -3.61
CA ASN A 82 6.22 14.04 -2.46
C ASN A 82 4.68 14.10 -2.53
N GLN A 83 4.14 15.28 -2.86
CA GLN A 83 2.70 15.48 -2.97
C GLN A 83 2.13 14.71 -4.18
N PHE A 84 2.84 14.65 -5.30
CA PHE A 84 2.39 13.88 -6.47
C PHE A 84 2.41 12.37 -6.23
N ALA A 85 3.46 11.82 -5.61
CA ALA A 85 3.50 10.42 -5.22
C ALA A 85 2.34 10.07 -4.26
N THR A 86 2.04 10.97 -3.32
CA THR A 86 0.89 10.84 -2.41
C THR A 86 -0.44 10.89 -3.18
N ALA A 87 -0.57 11.80 -4.16
CA ALA A 87 -1.76 11.89 -5.01
C ALA A 87 -2.01 10.60 -5.80
N LEU A 88 -0.96 10.01 -6.38
CA LEU A 88 -1.04 8.72 -7.08
C LEU A 88 -1.49 7.59 -6.14
N ALA A 89 -0.90 7.50 -4.95
CA ALA A 89 -1.26 6.50 -3.95
C ALA A 89 -2.70 6.64 -3.43
N ASN A 90 -3.15 7.87 -3.16
CA ASN A 90 -4.53 8.15 -2.78
C ASN A 90 -5.49 7.78 -3.91
N SER A 91 -5.19 8.20 -5.14
CA SER A 91 -5.98 7.87 -6.34
C SER A 91 -6.16 6.35 -6.48
N MET A 92 -5.08 5.56 -6.36
CA MET A 92 -5.15 4.09 -6.37
C MET A 92 -6.12 3.55 -5.32
N SER A 93 -6.03 4.05 -4.09
CA SER A 93 -6.87 3.60 -2.96
C SER A 93 -8.36 3.85 -3.22
N TYR A 94 -8.72 5.01 -3.80
CA TYR A 94 -10.10 5.33 -4.14
C TYR A 94 -10.61 4.52 -5.34
N LEU A 95 -9.78 4.36 -6.38
CA LEU A 95 -10.10 3.55 -7.55
C LEU A 95 -10.34 2.08 -7.16
N MET A 96 -9.55 1.55 -6.22
CA MET A 96 -9.75 0.22 -5.66
C MET A 96 -11.10 0.09 -4.95
N LYS A 97 -11.47 1.03 -4.08
CA LYS A 97 -12.78 1.06 -3.41
C LYS A 97 -13.96 1.11 -4.39
N LYS A 98 -13.75 1.72 -5.57
CA LYS A 98 -14.73 1.79 -6.66
C LYS A 98 -14.61 0.69 -7.69
N GLN A 99 -13.75 -0.31 -7.45
CA GLN A 99 -13.51 -1.43 -8.36
C GLN A 99 -13.07 -1.00 -9.77
N LYS A 100 -12.41 0.16 -9.90
CA LYS A 100 -11.87 0.72 -11.14
C LYS A 100 -10.43 0.25 -11.35
N PHE A 101 -10.28 -1.05 -11.56
CA PHE A 101 -8.99 -1.72 -11.41
C PHE A 101 -7.98 -1.41 -12.51
N GLU A 102 -8.43 -1.28 -13.76
CA GLU A 102 -7.55 -0.87 -14.87
C GLU A 102 -6.92 0.50 -14.62
N GLN A 103 -7.73 1.46 -14.13
CA GLN A 103 -7.23 2.78 -13.75
C GLN A 103 -6.28 2.72 -12.56
N MET A 104 -6.57 1.85 -11.57
CA MET A 104 -5.68 1.64 -10.43
C MET A 104 -4.33 1.08 -10.88
N TYR A 105 -4.30 0.12 -11.80
CA TYR A 105 -3.06 -0.43 -12.35
C TYR A 105 -2.28 0.61 -13.17
N ALA A 106 -2.97 1.45 -13.94
CA ALA A 106 -2.32 2.56 -14.63
C ALA A 106 -1.68 3.56 -13.64
N ARG A 107 -2.29 3.80 -12.48
CA ARG A 107 -1.71 4.64 -11.42
C ARG A 107 -0.53 3.99 -10.73
N LEU A 108 -0.55 2.67 -10.53
CA LEU A 108 0.62 1.95 -10.02
C LEU A 108 1.79 2.05 -10.99
N GLU A 109 1.55 1.84 -12.28
CA GLU A 109 2.60 1.93 -13.30
C GLU A 109 3.18 3.34 -13.39
N GLU A 110 2.32 4.37 -13.30
CA GLU A 110 2.76 5.75 -13.22
C GLU A 110 3.63 6.00 -11.97
N LEU A 111 3.24 5.46 -10.81
CA LEU A 111 4.04 5.58 -9.58
C LEU A 111 5.38 4.84 -9.68
N ARG A 112 5.44 3.70 -10.37
CA ARG A 112 6.72 3.01 -10.67
C ARG A 112 7.64 3.87 -11.51
N ILE A 113 7.13 4.41 -12.61
CA ILE A 113 7.90 5.30 -13.49
C ILE A 113 8.40 6.51 -12.70
N PHE A 114 7.51 7.10 -11.88
CA PHE A 114 7.85 8.24 -11.04
C PHE A 114 8.93 7.92 -10.00
N ALA A 115 8.80 6.81 -9.27
CA ALA A 115 9.79 6.38 -8.29
C ALA A 115 11.15 6.05 -8.94
N ARG A 116 11.17 5.50 -10.16
CA ARG A 116 12.43 5.30 -10.92
C ARG A 116 13.07 6.60 -11.38
N ALA A 117 12.27 7.62 -11.69
CA ALA A 117 12.78 8.95 -12.05
C ALA A 117 13.39 9.68 -10.84
N TYR A 118 12.90 9.40 -9.62
CA TYR A 118 13.36 10.02 -8.38
C TYR A 118 13.83 8.97 -7.36
N PRO A 119 14.92 8.22 -7.64
CA PRO A 119 15.36 7.08 -6.83
C PRO A 119 15.80 7.49 -5.41
N MET A 120 16.26 8.74 -5.23
CA MET A 120 16.68 9.28 -3.94
C MET A 120 15.51 9.86 -3.12
N ASN A 121 14.33 10.02 -3.72
CA ASN A 121 13.16 10.52 -3.00
C ASN A 121 12.48 9.38 -2.22
N MET A 122 12.74 9.30 -0.92
CA MET A 122 12.19 8.25 -0.06
C MET A 122 10.66 8.30 0.09
N THR A 123 10.01 9.45 -0.13
CA THR A 123 8.54 9.47 -0.15
C THR A 123 8.03 8.72 -1.38
N CYS A 124 8.64 8.92 -2.55
CA CYS A 124 8.27 8.17 -3.76
C CYS A 124 8.46 6.66 -3.57
N GLN A 125 9.61 6.25 -3.01
CA GLN A 125 9.89 4.83 -2.78
C GLN A 125 8.90 4.20 -1.78
N ARG A 126 8.58 4.89 -0.68
CA ARG A 126 7.60 4.43 0.31
C ARG A 126 6.19 4.33 -0.28
N GLN A 127 5.78 5.31 -1.07
CA GLN A 127 4.48 5.27 -1.74
C GLN A 127 4.40 4.10 -2.73
N LEU A 128 5.49 3.82 -3.47
CA LEU A 128 5.55 2.65 -4.33
C LEU A 128 5.43 1.36 -3.52
N ALA A 129 6.18 1.21 -2.42
CA ALA A 129 6.11 0.03 -1.55
C ALA A 129 4.67 -0.24 -1.06
N GLY A 130 3.99 0.80 -0.56
CA GLY A 130 2.58 0.70 -0.15
C GLY A 130 1.64 0.38 -1.32
N GLY A 131 1.87 0.94 -2.51
CA GLY A 131 1.12 0.65 -3.73
C GLY A 131 1.26 -0.81 -4.19
N LEU A 132 2.45 -1.39 -4.05
CA LEU A 132 2.71 -2.81 -4.33
C LEU A 132 1.95 -3.72 -3.37
N VAL A 133 1.99 -3.44 -2.05
CA VAL A 133 1.23 -4.21 -1.04
C VAL A 133 -0.27 -4.18 -1.31
N ASN A 134 -0.82 -2.99 -1.58
CA ASN A 134 -2.25 -2.85 -1.90
C ASN A 134 -2.63 -3.64 -3.16
N SER A 135 -1.75 -3.66 -4.16
CA SER A 135 -1.95 -4.41 -5.39
C SER A 135 -1.86 -5.92 -5.17
N ILE A 136 -0.93 -6.40 -4.33
CA ILE A 136 -0.85 -7.80 -3.89
C ILE A 136 -2.19 -8.23 -3.29
N ILE A 137 -2.73 -7.45 -2.34
CA ILE A 137 -4.02 -7.73 -1.71
C ILE A 137 -5.12 -7.83 -2.78
N ASN A 138 -5.15 -6.88 -3.70
CA ASN A 138 -6.19 -6.79 -4.69
C ASN A 138 -6.16 -7.93 -5.73
N PHE A 139 -4.99 -8.28 -6.27
CA PHE A 139 -4.85 -9.41 -7.18
C PHE A 139 -5.08 -10.74 -6.46
N GLY A 140 -4.58 -10.87 -5.22
CA GLY A 140 -4.77 -12.03 -4.38
C GLY A 140 -6.25 -12.33 -4.09
N GLN A 141 -7.03 -11.31 -3.74
CA GLN A 141 -8.48 -11.44 -3.54
C GLN A 141 -9.24 -11.94 -4.77
N ARG A 142 -8.66 -11.78 -5.97
CA ARG A 142 -9.25 -12.26 -7.23
C ARG A 142 -8.66 -13.58 -7.73
N GLY A 143 -7.83 -14.23 -6.93
CA GLY A 143 -7.20 -15.49 -7.33
C GLY A 143 -6.13 -15.34 -8.42
N MET A 144 -5.62 -14.13 -8.65
CA MET A 144 -4.60 -13.88 -9.68
C MET A 144 -3.19 -14.04 -9.10
N MET A 145 -2.66 -15.27 -9.10
CA MET A 145 -1.39 -15.58 -8.42
C MET A 145 -0.14 -15.09 -9.14
N GLU A 146 -0.10 -15.13 -10.48
CA GLU A 146 1.08 -14.64 -11.21
C GLU A 146 1.37 -13.14 -10.98
N PRO A 147 0.37 -12.23 -10.99
CA PRO A 147 0.58 -10.86 -10.55
C PRO A 147 1.05 -10.74 -9.10
N VAL A 148 0.51 -11.53 -8.17
CA VAL A 148 0.97 -11.55 -6.77
C VAL A 148 2.46 -11.89 -6.69
N LYS A 149 2.90 -12.95 -7.38
CA LYS A 149 4.32 -13.35 -7.45
C LYS A 149 5.21 -12.25 -8.03
N GLN A 150 4.77 -11.59 -9.09
CA GLN A 150 5.53 -10.50 -9.70
C GLN A 150 5.67 -9.30 -8.74
N LEU A 151 4.57 -8.92 -8.08
CA LEU A 151 4.55 -7.77 -7.18
C LEU A 151 5.38 -8.00 -5.91
N ILE A 152 5.35 -9.21 -5.32
CA ILE A 152 6.18 -9.49 -4.14
C ILE A 152 7.67 -9.53 -4.49
N ARG A 153 8.04 -10.03 -5.68
CA ARG A 153 9.43 -9.94 -6.19
C ARG A 153 9.86 -8.49 -6.39
N GLU A 154 9.00 -7.65 -6.94
CA GLU A 154 9.26 -6.22 -7.09
C GLU A 154 9.46 -5.54 -5.73
N LEU A 155 8.61 -5.86 -4.75
CA LEU A 155 8.72 -5.32 -3.39
C LEU A 155 10.01 -5.79 -2.68
N LEU A 156 10.42 -7.05 -2.88
CA LEU A 156 11.70 -7.58 -2.39
C LEU A 156 12.89 -6.82 -2.98
N ILE A 157 12.88 -6.54 -4.28
CA ILE A 157 13.93 -5.75 -4.94
C ILE A 157 13.99 -4.34 -4.35
N LEU A 158 12.82 -3.69 -4.20
CA LEU A 158 12.71 -2.36 -3.61
C LEU A 158 13.22 -2.32 -2.17
N SER A 159 12.84 -3.32 -1.35
CA SER A 159 13.28 -3.45 0.04
C SER A 159 14.80 -3.63 0.14
N ASN A 160 15.37 -4.45 -0.75
CA ASN A 160 16.82 -4.68 -0.80
C ASN A 160 17.60 -3.44 -1.23
N ALA A 161 17.02 -2.59 -2.07
CA ALA A 161 17.63 -1.31 -2.44
C ALA A 161 17.57 -0.28 -1.29
N HIS A 162 16.66 -0.46 -0.33
CA HIS A 162 16.40 0.48 0.76
C HIS A 162 16.35 -0.22 2.13
N LYS A 163 17.37 -1.04 2.44
CA LYS A 163 17.43 -1.84 3.68
C LYS A 163 17.29 -1.04 4.97
N GLU A 164 17.82 0.18 4.98
CA GLU A 164 17.78 1.08 6.14
C GLU A 164 16.41 1.76 6.32
N ASN A 165 15.51 1.67 5.34
CA ASN A 165 14.19 2.31 5.41
C ASN A 165 13.16 1.37 6.05
N MET A 166 12.90 1.60 7.34
CA MET A 166 11.97 0.81 8.14
C MET A 166 10.54 0.75 7.57
N GLU A 167 10.02 1.83 6.98
CA GLU A 167 8.68 1.82 6.40
C GLU A 167 8.58 0.92 5.16
N ILE A 168 9.64 0.85 4.35
CA ILE A 168 9.73 -0.06 3.21
C ILE A 168 9.88 -1.50 3.69
N GLN A 169 10.73 -1.75 4.69
CA GLN A 169 10.87 -3.09 5.29
C GLN A 169 9.54 -3.58 5.89
N LEU A 170 8.79 -2.70 6.57
CA LEU A 170 7.49 -3.05 7.12
C LEU A 170 6.46 -3.31 6.00
N ALA A 171 6.54 -2.55 4.89
CA ALA A 171 5.73 -2.84 3.71
C ALA A 171 6.07 -4.22 3.13
N LEU A 172 7.35 -4.59 3.07
CA LEU A 172 7.78 -5.94 2.67
C LEU A 172 7.19 -7.01 3.60
N ALA A 173 7.30 -6.87 4.92
CA ALA A 173 6.73 -7.82 5.88
C ALA A 173 5.22 -8.02 5.67
N LYS A 174 4.47 -6.93 5.48
CA LYS A 174 3.03 -6.98 5.15
C LYS A 174 2.78 -7.65 3.80
N GLY A 175 3.60 -7.35 2.79
CA GLY A 175 3.54 -7.95 1.46
C GLY A 175 3.77 -9.46 1.49
N LEU A 176 4.77 -9.94 2.24
CA LEU A 176 5.11 -11.35 2.42
C LEU A 176 3.95 -12.12 3.05
N VAL A 177 3.40 -11.65 4.18
CA VAL A 177 2.24 -12.26 4.84
C VAL A 177 1.05 -12.40 3.90
N ASN A 178 0.70 -11.32 3.18
CA ASN A 178 -0.42 -11.34 2.24
C ASN A 178 -0.16 -12.30 1.08
N SER A 179 1.02 -12.23 0.46
CA SER A 179 1.36 -13.02 -0.73
C SER A 179 1.37 -14.51 -0.40
N MET A 180 2.03 -14.89 0.69
CA MET A 180 2.02 -16.25 1.23
C MET A 180 0.58 -16.72 1.46
N GLY A 181 -0.24 -15.94 2.18
CA GLY A 181 -1.62 -16.31 2.45
C GLY A 181 -2.48 -16.52 1.19
N TYR A 182 -2.28 -15.73 0.13
CA TYR A 182 -2.99 -15.93 -1.14
C TYR A 182 -2.47 -17.14 -1.93
N LEU A 183 -1.15 -17.31 -2.01
CA LEU A 183 -0.52 -18.45 -2.70
C LEU A 183 -0.93 -19.77 -2.05
N SER A 184 -0.83 -19.86 -0.72
CA SER A 184 -1.24 -21.06 0.00
C SER A 184 -2.72 -21.37 -0.10
N LYS A 185 -3.61 -20.35 -0.16
CA LYS A 185 -5.05 -20.56 -0.43
C LYS A 185 -5.32 -21.17 -1.81
N ASN A 186 -4.37 -21.03 -2.73
CA ASN A 186 -4.41 -21.61 -4.07
C ASN A 186 -3.50 -22.85 -4.20
N TYR A 187 -3.08 -23.45 -3.07
CA TYR A 187 -2.25 -24.66 -3.02
C TYR A 187 -0.87 -24.52 -3.67
N ASP A 188 -0.38 -23.29 -3.83
CA ASP A 188 0.96 -23.00 -4.36
C ASP A 188 1.97 -22.91 -3.20
N TYR A 189 2.21 -24.05 -2.55
CA TYR A 189 3.08 -24.13 -1.38
C TYR A 189 4.55 -23.88 -1.72
N ASP A 190 5.01 -24.35 -2.89
CA ASP A 190 6.36 -24.12 -3.42
C ASP A 190 6.71 -22.62 -3.49
N SER A 191 5.73 -21.78 -3.86
CA SER A 191 5.93 -20.33 -3.88
C SER A 191 5.70 -19.68 -2.52
N ALA A 192 4.91 -20.28 -1.64
CA ALA A 192 4.54 -19.69 -0.35
C ALA A 192 5.62 -19.89 0.73
N ILE A 193 6.24 -21.06 0.80
CA ILE A 193 7.23 -21.41 1.83
C ILE A 193 8.44 -20.46 1.82
N PRO A 194 9.08 -20.14 0.67
CA PRO A 194 10.20 -19.21 0.67
C PRO A 194 9.82 -17.79 1.15
N LEU A 195 8.55 -17.39 1.04
CA LEU A 195 8.08 -16.11 1.56
C LEU A 195 7.90 -16.12 3.08
N LEU A 196 7.62 -17.28 3.66
CA LEU A 196 7.64 -17.46 5.11
C LEU A 196 9.07 -17.30 5.61
N ASP A 197 10.03 -18.03 5.04
CA ASP A 197 11.45 -17.96 5.43
C ASP A 197 11.98 -16.52 5.38
N GLU A 198 11.67 -15.80 4.30
CA GLU A 198 12.03 -14.39 4.14
C GLU A 198 11.38 -13.50 5.21
N LEU A 199 10.12 -13.76 5.59
CA LEU A 199 9.45 -13.02 6.66
C LEU A 199 10.11 -13.30 8.03
N MET A 200 10.49 -14.55 8.28
CA MET A 200 11.16 -14.93 9.53
C MET A 200 12.50 -14.22 9.63
N ALA A 201 13.33 -14.31 8.60
CA ALA A 201 14.62 -13.62 8.52
C ALA A 201 14.47 -12.10 8.67
N LEU A 202 13.55 -11.48 7.91
CA LEU A 202 13.30 -10.04 7.99
C LEU A 202 12.92 -9.59 9.39
N THR A 203 12.08 -10.35 10.10
CA THR A 203 11.59 -9.95 11.43
C THR A 203 12.60 -10.18 12.55
N GLU A 204 13.65 -10.98 12.32
CA GLU A 204 14.77 -11.14 13.27
C GLU A 204 15.59 -9.85 13.42
N ASP A 205 15.66 -9.04 12.35
CA ASP A 205 16.34 -7.74 12.37
C ASP A 205 15.57 -6.67 13.18
N TYR A 206 14.30 -6.93 13.52
CA TYR A 206 13.41 -5.99 14.23
C TYR A 206 12.74 -6.63 15.47
N PRO A 207 13.51 -7.18 16.43
CA PRO A 207 12.95 -7.98 17.52
C PRO A 207 12.20 -7.17 18.58
N ASN A 208 12.33 -5.84 18.57
CA ASN A 208 11.68 -4.95 19.54
C ASN A 208 10.61 -4.04 18.91
N ASP A 209 10.36 -4.18 17.61
CA ASP A 209 9.36 -3.35 16.92
C ASP A 209 8.00 -4.06 16.91
N GLU A 210 6.99 -3.42 17.48
CA GLU A 210 5.65 -3.98 17.64
C GLU A 210 5.02 -4.39 16.29
N ASP A 211 5.24 -3.62 15.23
CA ASP A 211 4.64 -3.91 13.93
C ASP A 211 5.30 -5.14 13.28
N PHE A 212 6.61 -5.30 13.41
CA PHE A 212 7.31 -6.49 12.89
C PHE A 212 7.01 -7.74 13.72
N ILE A 213 6.97 -7.63 15.06
CA ILE A 213 6.53 -8.72 15.94
C ILE A 213 5.12 -9.17 15.54
N LEU A 214 4.22 -8.23 15.26
CA LEU A 214 2.86 -8.50 14.80
C LEU A 214 2.84 -9.19 13.42
N GLN A 215 3.67 -8.75 12.47
CA GLN A 215 3.74 -9.39 11.15
C GLN A 215 4.32 -10.80 11.22
N ARG A 216 5.33 -11.07 12.06
CA ARG A 216 5.84 -12.43 12.30
C ARG A 216 4.73 -13.34 12.81
N ALA A 217 4.00 -12.91 13.84
CA ALA A 217 2.88 -13.68 14.38
C ALA A 217 1.73 -13.88 13.36
N ASN A 218 1.44 -12.88 12.52
CA ASN A 218 0.50 -13.02 11.41
C ASN A 218 0.95 -14.07 10.40
N GLY A 219 2.22 -14.02 10.01
CA GLY A 219 2.83 -14.96 9.07
C GLY A 219 2.71 -16.39 9.58
N ILE A 220 3.14 -16.62 10.82
CA ILE A 220 3.05 -17.93 11.48
C ILE A 220 1.61 -18.47 11.44
N VAL A 221 0.62 -17.71 11.91
CA VAL A 221 -0.78 -18.18 11.91
C VAL A 221 -1.30 -18.43 10.50
N THR A 222 -0.91 -17.60 9.53
CA THR A 222 -1.31 -17.73 8.13
C THR A 222 -0.74 -19.01 7.52
N ALA A 223 0.56 -19.26 7.74
CA ALA A 223 1.25 -20.46 7.28
C ALA A 223 0.68 -21.72 7.94
N MET A 224 0.53 -21.74 9.27
CA MET A 224 -0.09 -22.86 9.98
C MET A 224 -1.48 -23.21 9.44
N SER A 225 -2.35 -22.21 9.26
CA SER A 225 -3.71 -22.41 8.74
C SER A 225 -3.75 -22.94 7.30
N ALA A 226 -2.70 -22.67 6.53
CA ALA A 226 -2.55 -23.09 5.16
C ALA A 226 -1.98 -24.51 5.04
N PHE A 227 -0.91 -24.77 5.78
CA PHE A 227 -0.12 -26.00 5.71
C PHE A 227 -0.75 -27.15 6.50
N SER A 228 -1.57 -26.86 7.53
CA SER A 228 -2.29 -27.91 8.29
C SER A 228 -3.31 -28.70 7.47
N LYS A 229 -3.51 -28.36 6.19
CA LYS A 229 -4.41 -29.06 5.27
C LYS A 229 -3.75 -30.23 4.55
N ASP A 230 -2.42 -30.32 4.65
CA ASP A 230 -1.62 -31.31 3.95
C ASP A 230 -0.63 -31.95 4.94
N GLU A 231 -0.69 -33.27 5.07
CA GLU A 231 0.10 -34.04 6.03
C GLU A 231 1.59 -33.92 5.77
N GLU A 232 2.01 -33.61 4.53
CA GLU A 232 3.42 -33.40 4.18
C GLU A 232 4.06 -32.26 5.00
N TYR A 233 3.27 -31.28 5.45
CA TYR A 233 3.77 -30.09 6.15
C TYR A 233 3.45 -30.09 7.64
N ILE A 234 3.06 -31.23 8.23
CA ILE A 234 2.68 -31.28 9.64
C ILE A 234 3.83 -30.88 10.58
N ASP A 235 5.06 -31.28 10.26
CA ASP A 235 6.24 -30.93 11.04
C ASP A 235 6.47 -29.40 11.03
N VAL A 236 6.31 -28.77 9.86
CA VAL A 236 6.40 -27.30 9.72
C VAL A 236 5.33 -26.61 10.57
N VAL A 237 4.10 -27.15 10.60
CA VAL A 237 3.02 -26.60 11.42
C VAL A 237 3.33 -26.69 12.92
N ASP A 238 3.93 -27.79 13.35
CA ASP A 238 4.31 -28.00 14.75
C ASP A 238 5.47 -27.08 15.16
N GLU A 239 6.49 -26.91 14.31
CA GLU A 239 7.58 -25.94 14.53
C GLU A 239 7.05 -24.50 14.65
N LEU A 240 6.20 -24.08 13.71
CA LEU A 240 5.56 -22.76 13.73
C LEU A 240 4.69 -22.55 14.98
N ASN A 241 4.01 -23.61 15.42
CA ASN A 241 3.20 -23.57 16.63
C ASN A 241 4.04 -23.43 17.91
N GLU A 242 5.19 -24.09 17.97
CA GLU A 242 6.16 -23.91 19.04
C GLU A 242 6.71 -22.49 19.04
N GLU A 243 7.07 -21.97 17.88
CA GLU A 243 7.57 -20.61 17.74
C GLU A 243 6.54 -19.56 18.19
N LEU A 244 5.28 -19.66 17.75
CA LEU A 244 4.22 -18.75 18.22
C LEU A 244 4.04 -18.83 19.75
N SER A 245 4.20 -20.02 20.32
CA SER A 245 4.14 -20.23 21.77
C SER A 245 5.34 -19.60 22.49
N GLN A 246 6.53 -19.62 21.89
CA GLN A 246 7.72 -18.92 22.40
C GLN A 246 7.56 -17.41 22.30
N MET A 247 7.07 -16.90 21.16
CA MET A 247 6.75 -15.48 20.98
C MET A 247 5.75 -15.00 22.05
N ALA A 248 4.71 -15.78 22.35
CA ALA A 248 3.75 -15.41 23.40
C ALA A 248 4.37 -15.34 24.80
N LYS A 249 5.40 -16.13 25.09
CA LYS A 249 6.16 -16.03 26.35
C LYS A 249 7.10 -14.83 26.35
N MET A 250 7.73 -14.54 25.21
CA MET A 250 8.67 -13.43 25.05
C MET A 250 7.97 -12.07 25.08
N TYR A 251 6.77 -11.98 24.51
CA TYR A 251 5.97 -10.76 24.39
C TYR A 251 4.63 -10.89 25.13
N PRO A 252 4.63 -11.01 26.48
CA PRO A 252 3.43 -11.27 27.27
C PRO A 252 2.39 -10.14 27.19
N ASN A 253 2.83 -8.91 26.93
CA ASN A 253 1.98 -7.72 26.86
C ASN A 253 1.59 -7.35 25.41
N HIS A 254 2.12 -8.04 24.40
CA HIS A 254 1.81 -7.74 23.02
C HIS A 254 0.45 -8.36 22.64
N GLU A 255 -0.61 -7.55 22.66
CA GLU A 255 -1.99 -7.98 22.42
C GLU A 255 -2.12 -8.82 21.14
N GLY A 256 -1.51 -8.36 20.05
CA GLY A 256 -1.55 -9.07 18.77
C GLY A 256 -0.97 -10.49 18.82
N VAL A 257 0.20 -10.69 19.44
CA VAL A 257 0.81 -12.02 19.61
C VAL A 257 -0.05 -12.89 20.51
N GLN A 258 -0.52 -12.35 21.64
CA GLN A 258 -1.36 -13.09 22.59
C GLN A 258 -2.68 -13.54 21.95
N LEU A 259 -3.31 -12.69 21.15
CA LEU A 259 -4.54 -13.03 20.42
C LEU A 259 -4.30 -14.20 19.46
N ARG A 260 -3.20 -14.16 18.68
CA ARG A 260 -2.84 -15.18 17.70
C ARG A 260 -2.52 -16.52 18.34
N ALA A 261 -1.77 -16.49 19.45
CA ALA A 261 -1.48 -17.67 20.27
C ALA A 261 -2.74 -18.25 20.93
N LYS A 262 -3.77 -17.44 21.21
CA LYS A 262 -5.06 -17.89 21.78
C LYS A 262 -6.03 -18.41 20.73
N THR A 263 -6.10 -17.83 19.53
CA THR A 263 -6.99 -18.32 18.45
C THR A 263 -6.71 -19.78 18.06
N LYS A 264 -5.51 -20.28 18.41
CA LYS A 264 -5.13 -21.71 18.46
C LYS A 264 -6.10 -22.60 19.25
N SER A 265 -6.64 -22.13 20.37
CA SER A 265 -7.35 -22.99 21.33
C SER A 265 -8.82 -23.24 21.00
N LEU A 266 -9.36 -22.61 19.94
CA LEU A 266 -10.78 -22.72 19.57
C LEU A 266 -11.03 -23.60 18.35
N GLY A 267 -9.98 -24.17 17.73
CA GLY A 267 -10.07 -24.97 16.50
C GLY A 267 -9.53 -26.40 16.60
N ARG A 268 -9.26 -26.89 17.82
CA ARG A 268 -8.78 -28.27 18.08
C ARG A 268 -9.59 -29.00 19.18
N ASP A 269 -10.85 -28.62 19.36
CA ASP A 269 -11.84 -29.38 20.15
C ASP A 269 -12.90 -29.99 19.23
#